data_AF-A0A918IRL3-F1
#
_entry.id   AF-A0A918IRL3-F1
#
_cell.length_a   1.000
_cell.length_b   1.000
_cell.length_c   1.000
_cell.angle_alpha   90.00
_cell.angle_beta   90.00
_cell.angle_gamma   90.00
#
_symmetry.space_group_name_H-M   'P 1'
#
loop_
_entity.id
_entity.type
_entity.pdbx_description
1 polymer ?
#
loop_
_entity_poly.entity_id
_entity_poly.type
_entity_poly.pdbx_seq_one_letter_code
_entity_poly.pdbx_strand_id
1 'polypeptide(L)'
;MVDLLTDIKGLLTHNKKTMNVEDLVLYTGLSKSKIYKLTQLKLIPMGNNPHIRQKFFDKDTIDNWLLGEPDVSDETLEHQFNQQLLKNRRR
;
A
#
# COMPACT_ATOMS: atom_id res chain seq x y z
N MET A 1 -22.11 -3.73 -23.24
CA MET A 1 -22.89 -3.26 -22.05
C MET A 1 -22.33 -3.86 -20.76
N VAL A 2 -21.94 -5.13 -20.76
CA VAL A 2 -21.33 -5.82 -19.59
C VAL A 2 -19.93 -5.28 -19.26
N ASP A 3 -19.15 -4.91 -20.27
CA ASP A 3 -17.79 -4.36 -20.06
C ASP A 3 -17.83 -3.00 -19.37
N LEU A 4 -18.71 -2.10 -19.82
CA LEU A 4 -18.92 -0.80 -19.19
C LEU A 4 -19.31 -0.92 -17.71
N LEU A 5 -20.17 -1.88 -17.36
CA LEU A 5 -20.55 -2.17 -15.97
C LEU A 5 -19.36 -2.71 -15.15
N THR A 6 -18.49 -3.48 -15.79
CA THR A 6 -17.28 -4.03 -15.17
C THR A 6 -16.26 -2.92 -14.91
N ASP A 7 -16.09 -2.00 -15.85
CA ASP A 7 -15.23 -0.82 -15.73
C ASP A 7 -15.74 0.13 -14.65
N ILE A 8 -17.05 0.43 -14.62
CA ILE A 8 -17.67 1.24 -13.57
C ILE A 8 -17.49 0.60 -12.20
N LYS A 9 -17.66 -0.73 -12.09
CA LYS A 9 -17.43 -1.45 -10.83
C LYS A 9 -15.96 -1.37 -10.40
N GLY A 10 -15.02 -1.46 -11.34
CA GLY A 10 -13.60 -1.23 -11.09
C GLY A 10 -13.35 0.17 -10.53
N LEU A 11 -13.84 1.21 -11.23
CA LEU A 11 -13.74 2.62 -10.82
C LEU A 11 -14.27 2.89 -9.41
N LEU A 12 -15.43 2.33 -9.07
CA LEU A 12 -16.03 2.47 -7.73
C LEU A 12 -15.22 1.75 -6.64
N THR A 13 -14.44 0.73 -7.00
CA THR A 13 -13.61 -0.02 -6.06
C THR A 13 -12.40 0.79 -5.61
N HIS A 14 -11.91 1.73 -6.44
CA HIS A 14 -10.81 2.65 -6.07
C HIS A 14 -11.17 3.63 -4.96
N ASN A 15 -12.46 3.84 -4.68
CA ASN A 15 -12.94 4.72 -3.62
C ASN A 15 -13.02 4.02 -2.25
N LYS A 16 -12.76 2.70 -2.19
CA LYS A 16 -12.75 1.96 -0.93
C LYS A 16 -11.44 2.22 -0.19
N LYS A 17 -11.57 2.56 1.09
CA LYS A 17 -10.42 2.68 2.01
C LYS A 17 -9.75 1.33 2.27
N THR A 18 -10.53 0.25 2.27
CA THR A 18 -10.06 -1.11 2.53
C THR A 18 -10.22 -2.00 1.31
N MET A 19 -9.17 -2.74 0.97
CA MET A 19 -9.12 -3.71 -0.13
C MET A 19 -9.03 -5.12 0.42
N ASN A 20 -9.70 -6.07 -0.24
CA ASN A 20 -9.43 -7.50 -0.06
C ASN A 20 -8.34 -7.98 -1.05
N VAL A 21 -8.02 -9.27 -1.04
CA VAL A 21 -7.00 -9.84 -1.94
C VAL A 21 -7.34 -9.67 -3.43
N GLU A 22 -8.61 -9.82 -3.83
CA GLU A 22 -9.01 -9.64 -5.23
C GLU A 22 -8.91 -8.18 -5.66
N ASP A 23 -9.34 -7.26 -4.78
CA ASP A 23 -9.21 -5.81 -5.03
C ASP A 23 -7.73 -5.45 -5.19
N LEU A 24 -6.85 -6.03 -4.36
CA LEU A 24 -5.41 -5.79 -4.41
C LEU A 24 -4.74 -6.38 -5.68
N VAL A 25 -5.20 -7.53 -6.16
CA VAL A 25 -4.75 -8.09 -7.46
C VAL A 25 -5.09 -7.13 -8.59
N LEU A 26 -6.35 -6.66 -8.63
CA LEU A 26 -6.82 -5.71 -9.64
C LEU A 26 -6.08 -4.38 -9.56
N TYR A 27 -5.79 -3.92 -8.34
CA TYR A 27 -5.14 -2.64 -8.09
C TYR A 27 -3.65 -2.64 -8.43
N THR A 28 -2.91 -3.64 -7.98
CA THR A 28 -1.43 -3.69 -8.11
C THR A 28 -0.95 -4.41 -9.36
N GLY A 29 -1.81 -5.20 -10.02
CA GLY A 29 -1.42 -6.10 -11.11
C GLY A 29 -0.58 -7.30 -10.67
N LEU A 30 -0.28 -7.45 -9.37
CA LEU A 30 0.46 -8.60 -8.85
C LEU A 30 -0.40 -9.86 -8.87
N SER A 31 0.23 -11.01 -9.15
CA SER A 31 -0.49 -12.27 -9.11
C SER A 31 -0.95 -12.61 -7.68
N LYS A 32 -2.10 -13.27 -7.57
CA LYS A 32 -2.66 -13.71 -6.29
C LYS A 32 -1.68 -14.55 -5.47
N SER A 33 -0.92 -15.42 -6.13
CA SER A 33 0.13 -16.23 -5.49
C SER A 33 1.24 -15.36 -4.90
N LYS A 34 1.67 -14.30 -5.61
CA LYS A 34 2.67 -13.35 -5.14
C LYS A 34 2.17 -12.62 -3.89
N ILE A 35 0.92 -12.13 -3.89
CA ILE A 35 0.30 -11.46 -2.73
C ILE A 35 0.26 -12.39 -1.51
N TYR A 36 -0.18 -13.65 -1.67
CA TYR A 36 -0.19 -14.60 -0.56
C TYR A 36 1.21 -14.90 -0.02
N LYS A 37 2.21 -15.04 -0.90
CA LYS A 37 3.60 -15.22 -0.48
C LYS A 37 4.11 -14.02 0.34
N LEU A 38 3.82 -12.79 -0.10
CA LEU A 38 4.17 -11.58 0.64
C LEU A 38 3.44 -11.50 1.99
N THR A 39 2.16 -11.87 2.02
CA THR A 39 1.33 -11.88 3.24
C THR A 39 1.87 -12.88 4.26
N GLN A 40 2.22 -14.10 3.83
CA GLN A 40 2.77 -15.14 4.70
C GLN A 40 4.13 -14.73 5.29
N LEU A 41 4.96 -14.05 4.49
CA LEU A 41 6.26 -13.54 4.91
C LEU A 41 6.18 -12.19 5.65
N LYS A 42 4.97 -11.63 5.82
CA LYS A 42 4.74 -10.29 6.41
C LYS A 42 5.53 -9.16 5.72
N LEU A 43 5.77 -9.31 4.42
CA LEU A 43 6.51 -8.33 3.59
C LEU A 43 5.60 -7.29 2.92
N ILE A 44 4.28 -7.46 3.06
CA ILE A 44 3.28 -6.51 2.60
C ILE A 44 2.47 -6.04 3.82
N PRO A 45 2.20 -4.72 3.97
CA PRO A 45 1.37 -4.22 5.05
C PRO A 45 -0.01 -4.85 4.98
N MET A 46 -0.49 -5.43 6.08
CA MET A 46 -1.75 -6.16 6.11
C MET A 46 -2.48 -5.95 7.43
N GLY A 47 -3.80 -5.90 7.38
CA GLY A 47 -4.64 -5.84 8.57
C GLY A 47 -4.52 -7.13 9.40
N ASN A 48 -4.40 -6.99 10.71
CA ASN A 48 -4.25 -8.10 11.65
C ASN A 48 -5.48 -8.24 12.56
N ASN A 49 -6.67 -8.40 11.97
CA ASN A 49 -7.89 -8.67 12.74
C ASN A 49 -7.97 -10.18 13.07
N PRO A 50 -7.93 -10.59 14.35
CA PRO A 50 -7.96 -12.01 14.74
C PRO A 50 -9.33 -12.67 14.53
N HIS A 51 -10.41 -11.88 14.40
CA HIS A 51 -11.78 -12.40 14.25
C HIS A 51 -12.16 -12.66 12.79
N ILE A 52 -11.32 -12.28 11.82
CA ILE A 52 -11.62 -12.37 10.39
C ILE A 52 -10.55 -13.21 9.69
N ARG A 53 -10.98 -14.33 9.08
CA ARG A 53 -10.08 -15.24 8.34
C ARG A 53 -9.51 -14.60 7.07
N GLN A 54 -10.28 -13.73 6.42
CA GLN A 54 -9.88 -13.04 5.20
C GLN A 54 -8.90 -11.90 5.49
N LYS A 55 -7.96 -11.68 4.56
CA LYS A 55 -6.99 -10.58 4.67
C LYS A 55 -7.51 -9.32 4.01
N PHE A 56 -7.32 -8.22 4.71
CA PHE A 56 -7.68 -6.87 4.28
C PHE A 56 -6.46 -5.98 4.32
N PHE A 57 -6.46 -4.99 3.44
CA PHE A 57 -5.37 -4.07 3.18
C PHE A 57 -5.93 -2.65 3.21
N ASP A 58 -5.23 -1.74 3.87
CA ASP A 58 -5.56 -0.32 3.84
C ASP A 58 -4.92 0.30 2.59
N LYS A 59 -5.71 1.03 1.80
CA LYS A 59 -5.26 1.55 0.51
C LYS A 59 -4.10 2.52 0.64
N ASP A 60 -4.20 3.48 1.56
CA ASP A 60 -3.17 4.50 1.76
C ASP A 60 -1.84 3.85 2.21
N THR A 61 -1.93 2.83 3.07
CA THR A 61 -0.77 2.06 3.52
C THR A 61 -0.11 1.28 2.38
N ILE A 62 -0.91 0.67 1.50
CA ILE A 62 -0.40 -0.04 0.31
C ILE A 62 0.22 0.94 -0.67
N ASP A 63 -0.38 2.11 -0.89
CA ASP A 63 0.14 3.15 -1.79
C ASP A 63 1.52 3.61 -1.33
N ASN A 64 1.69 3.89 -0.04
CA ASN A 64 3.00 4.25 0.53
C ASN A 64 4.02 3.13 0.37
N TRP A 65 3.61 1.87 0.60
CA TRP A 65 4.49 0.70 0.43
C TRP A 65 4.91 0.49 -1.04
N LEU A 66 4.01 0.69 -2.00
CA LEU A 66 4.30 0.60 -3.43
C LEU A 66 5.25 1.72 -3.89
N LEU A 67 5.09 2.92 -3.33
CA LEU A 67 5.95 4.07 -3.60
C LEU A 67 7.31 3.98 -2.90
N GLY A 68 7.48 3.01 -1.98
CA GLY A 68 8.69 2.88 -1.17
C GLY A 68 8.87 4.04 -0.18
N GLU A 69 7.79 4.74 0.17
CA GLU A 69 7.79 5.91 1.05
C GLU A 69 7.43 5.55 2.51
N PRO A 70 8.24 5.94 3.51
CA PRO A 70 9.70 5.90 3.52
C PRO A 70 10.24 4.81 4.45
N ASP A 71 11.47 4.40 4.15
CA ASP A 71 12.36 3.73 5.09
C ASP A 71 12.63 4.66 6.29
N VAL A 72 11.98 4.37 7.42
CA VAL A 72 12.14 5.08 8.71
C VAL A 72 13.38 4.61 9.48
N SER A 73 14.42 4.17 8.77
CA SER A 73 15.71 3.91 9.40
C SER A 73 16.30 5.21 9.94
N ASP A 74 16.96 5.12 11.11
CA ASP A 74 17.57 6.28 11.79
C ASP A 74 18.54 7.03 10.84
N GLU A 75 19.25 6.32 9.96
CA GLU A 75 20.13 6.91 8.95
C GLU A 75 19.38 7.82 7.96
N THR A 76 18.17 7.40 7.54
CA THR A 76 17.36 8.16 6.59
C THR A 76 16.75 9.39 7.25
N LEU A 77 16.33 9.26 8.51
CA LEU A 77 15.81 10.36 9.33
C LEU A 77 16.92 11.38 9.64
N GLU A 78 18.12 10.93 9.97
CA GLU A 78 19.28 11.77 10.25
C GLU A 78 19.75 12.51 8.98
N HIS A 79 19.74 11.85 7.83
CA HIS A 79 20.01 12.50 6.54
C HIS A 79 18.95 13.56 6.21
N GLN A 80 17.66 13.26 6.40
CA GLN A 80 16.57 14.24 6.19
C GLN A 80 16.67 15.42 7.16
N PHE A 81 17.03 15.17 8.41
CA PHE A 81 17.25 16.20 9.42
C PHE A 81 18.42 17.13 9.06
N ASN A 82 19.55 16.55 8.66
CA ASN A 82 20.73 17.30 8.22
C ASN A 82 20.45 18.16 6.96
N GLN A 83 19.67 17.63 6.01
CA GLN A 83 19.22 18.36 4.82
C GLN A 83 18.37 19.60 5.19
N GLN A 84 17.47 19.50 6.18
CA GLN A 84 16.67 20.63 6.64
C GLN A 84 17.51 21.71 7.33
N LEU A 85 18.49 21.32 8.15
CA LEU A 85 19.40 22.27 8.80
C LEU A 85 20.21 23.10 7.78
N LEU A 86 20.69 22.45 6.71
CA LEU A 86 21.43 23.13 5.64
C LEU A 86 20.56 24.11 4.84
N LYS A 87 19.27 23.81 4.65
CA LYS A 87 18.33 24.72 3.99
C LYS A 87 18.05 25.97 4.83
N ASN A 88 17.96 25.82 6.15
CA ASN A 88 17.71 26.95 7.07
C ASN A 88 18.94 27.85 7.28
N ARG A 89 20.16 27.32 7.11
CA ARG A 89 21.41 28.10 7.18
C ARG A 89 21.69 28.98 5.96
N ARG A 90 20.94 28.80 4.87
CA ARG A 90 21.05 29.60 3.63
C ARG A 90 20.04 30.76 3.57
N ARG A 91 19.31 31.03 4.66
CA ARG A 91 18.37 32.14 4.81
C ARG A 91 18.91 33.19 5.77
#